data_AF-A0A8B8UNT1-F1
#
_entry.id   AF-A0A8B8UNT1-F1
#
_cell.length_a   1.000
_cell.length_b   1.000
_cell.length_c   1.000
_cell.angle_alpha   90.00
_cell.angle_beta   90.00
_cell.angle_gamma   90.00
#
_symmetry.space_group_name_H-M   'P 1'
#
loop_
_entity.id
_entity.type
_entity.pdbx_description
1 polymer ?
#
loop_
_entity_poly.entity_id
_entity_poly.type
_entity_poly.pdbx_seq_one_letter_code
_entity_poly.pdbx_strand_id
1 'polypeptide(L)'
;MVYRNRSKSVLSKHSKKSDDKAHYKSRSKKKSKSKSKSKKLRIYWRYISIIWILWLGLIYYYESVVVKRAMKKCQWSTWENWPKGAESHRVGLFADPQIMDEYSYPGRPQVVNYFTRVIVDHYHRRNWKYVQYYLDPDSNFFLGDLFDGGRNWDDKQWIKEYTRFNEIFPKKPLRRTVMSLPGNHDIGFGDEVIESSLERFSSYFGETSSSLEAGNHTFVLLDTISLSDKKNPNVSRVPMEFLNNFAMDSHPHPRILLTHVPLWRNPEQQTCGKLRESKKPFPIQKGLQYQTVIDEELSQEILTKTQPEILFSGDDHDHCHILHSYPSQGEAKTAQEITVKSCAMNMGINRPAIQLLSLYNPSDLKTVNAGEEYESKTYQTELCYMPDPFKAIKMYLWGLLFSAIFILYMHFFPKSFNNHVAITMNRVFSRPDNVASDLPLPTSVSKSKSRKSLTHTKYAVNDTRSVKQFLANATMLTISVMSIFIYFYTVV
;
A
#
# COMPACT_ATOMS: atom_id res chain seq x y z
N MET A 1 64.82 11.18 67.55
CA MET A 1 65.85 12.18 67.90
C MET A 1 66.53 12.60 66.60
N VAL A 2 66.19 13.78 66.07
CA VAL A 2 66.89 15.05 66.35
C VAL A 2 68.25 15.10 65.65
N TYR A 3 68.24 15.88 64.55
CA TYR A 3 69.23 16.90 64.21
C TYR A 3 70.43 16.61 63.30
N ARG A 4 70.37 17.33 62.17
CA ARG A 4 71.29 18.41 61.73
C ARG A 4 72.71 18.08 61.23
N ASN A 5 72.88 18.55 59.98
CA ASN A 5 73.86 19.54 59.51
C ASN A 5 75.30 19.15 59.15
N ARG A 6 75.58 19.37 57.85
CA ARG A 6 76.53 20.36 57.27
C ARG A 6 78.03 20.22 57.58
N SER A 7 78.82 20.08 56.50
CA SER A 7 79.92 20.98 56.07
C SER A 7 80.63 20.33 54.87
N LYS A 8 80.71 20.94 53.67
CA LYS A 8 81.83 21.77 53.15
C LYS A 8 83.22 21.21 53.54
N SER A 9 84.25 21.12 52.71
CA SER A 9 84.56 21.55 51.33
C SER A 9 86.06 21.25 51.17
N VAL A 10 86.57 20.72 50.06
CA VAL A 10 87.97 20.97 49.64
C VAL A 10 88.07 20.94 48.12
N LEU A 11 88.45 22.10 47.55
CA LEU A 11 89.01 22.27 46.22
C LEU A 11 90.47 21.77 46.21
N SER A 12 90.95 21.19 45.10
CA SER A 12 91.72 21.96 44.10
C SER A 12 92.50 21.07 43.11
N LYS A 13 92.54 21.57 41.86
CA LYS A 13 93.69 21.63 40.93
C LYS A 13 94.35 20.32 40.47
N HIS A 14 94.93 20.22 39.27
CA HIS A 14 94.85 20.88 37.97
C HIS A 14 95.82 20.05 37.12
N SER A 15 95.46 19.64 35.90
CA SER A 15 96.47 19.36 34.87
C SER A 15 95.85 19.53 33.48
N LYS A 16 96.35 20.56 32.80
CA LYS A 16 96.30 20.85 31.36
C LYS A 16 97.35 19.94 30.69
N LYS A 17 97.42 19.59 29.40
CA LYS A 17 96.86 20.04 28.11
C LYS A 17 97.47 19.06 27.08
N SER A 18 96.76 18.71 26.01
CA SER A 18 97.35 18.73 24.65
C SER A 18 96.22 18.66 23.62
N ASP A 19 96.25 19.63 22.72
CA ASP A 19 95.28 19.91 21.68
C ASP A 19 95.36 18.89 20.53
N ASP A 20 94.23 18.56 19.92
CA ASP A 20 94.15 18.37 18.46
C ASP A 20 92.74 18.74 17.96
N LYS A 21 92.70 19.61 16.95
CA LYS A 21 91.49 20.18 16.33
C LYS A 21 91.03 19.29 15.17
N ALA A 22 89.75 18.94 15.12
CA ALA A 22 89.03 18.85 13.85
C ALA A 22 87.51 19.04 14.03
N HIS A 23 86.96 19.87 13.16
CA HIS A 23 85.56 20.29 13.06
C HIS A 23 84.57 19.14 12.76
N TYR A 24 83.35 19.22 13.33
CA TYR A 24 82.10 19.56 12.60
C TYR A 24 80.84 18.78 13.06
N LYS A 25 79.81 19.58 13.40
CA LYS A 25 78.35 19.32 13.42
C LYS A 25 77.76 18.27 14.38
N SER A 26 77.32 18.79 15.53
CA SER A 26 76.13 18.26 16.24
C SER A 26 74.84 18.81 15.60
N ARG A 27 73.87 17.92 15.35
CA ARG A 27 72.43 18.19 15.43
C ARG A 27 71.67 16.87 15.40
N SER A 28 71.46 16.29 16.58
CA SER A 28 70.52 15.19 16.76
C SER A 28 69.10 15.70 16.51
N LYS A 29 68.50 15.26 15.41
CA LYS A 29 67.08 15.46 15.10
C LYS A 29 66.25 14.70 16.15
N LYS A 30 65.69 15.41 17.14
CA LYS A 30 64.51 14.94 17.88
C LYS A 30 63.36 14.78 16.88
N LYS A 31 63.14 13.57 16.38
CA LYS A 31 61.92 13.17 15.67
C LYS A 31 60.75 13.27 16.66
N SER A 32 59.98 14.36 16.60
CA SER A 32 58.66 14.39 17.21
C SER A 32 57.78 13.41 16.41
N LYS A 33 57.49 12.25 17.01
CA LYS A 33 56.43 11.37 16.52
C LYS A 33 55.10 12.10 16.71
N SER A 34 54.67 12.80 15.67
CA SER A 34 53.29 13.25 15.51
C SER A 34 52.40 12.00 15.54
N LYS A 35 51.79 11.71 16.70
CA LYS A 35 50.66 10.79 16.78
C LYS A 35 49.55 11.40 15.93
N SER A 36 49.32 10.85 14.74
CA SER A 36 48.15 11.12 13.92
C SER A 36 46.90 10.88 14.78
N LYS A 37 46.30 11.96 15.31
CA LYS A 37 44.98 11.89 15.93
C LYS A 37 44.02 11.50 14.82
N SER A 38 43.51 10.27 14.86
CA SER A 38 42.35 9.86 14.05
C SER A 38 41.28 10.95 14.19
N LYS A 39 40.99 11.67 13.10
CA LYS A 39 39.94 12.70 13.12
C LYS A 39 38.61 11.99 13.38
N LYS A 40 38.04 12.21 14.56
CA LYS A 40 36.74 11.63 14.96
C LYS A 40 35.70 12.00 13.91
N LEU A 41 35.00 10.99 13.37
CA LEU A 41 33.90 11.18 12.44
C LEU A 41 32.79 11.99 13.11
N ARG A 42 32.36 13.09 12.49
CA ARG A 42 31.31 13.99 12.99
C ARG A 42 29.99 13.73 12.27
N ILE A 43 29.03 13.14 12.97
CA ILE A 43 27.67 12.98 12.44
C ILE A 43 26.91 14.29 12.61
N TYR A 44 26.29 14.77 11.53
CA TYR A 44 25.54 16.02 11.54
C TYR A 44 24.07 15.78 11.88
N TRP A 45 23.84 15.42 13.15
CA TRP A 45 22.51 15.05 13.66
C TRP A 45 21.41 16.06 13.36
N ARG A 46 21.69 17.37 13.41
CA ARG A 46 20.67 18.40 13.11
C ARG A 46 20.07 18.25 11.71
N TYR A 47 20.90 18.01 10.70
CA TYR A 47 20.43 17.82 9.33
C TYR A 47 19.72 16.48 9.17
N ILE A 48 20.26 15.42 9.77
CA ILE A 48 19.64 14.09 9.77
C ILE A 48 18.24 14.16 10.40
N SER A 49 18.09 14.82 11.55
CA SER A 49 16.80 15.00 12.22
C SER A 49 15.81 15.80 11.38
N ILE A 50 16.26 16.85 10.69
CA ILE A 50 15.37 17.65 9.83
C ILE A 50 14.90 16.84 8.63
N ILE A 51 15.82 16.15 7.94
CA ILE A 51 15.46 15.26 6.84
C ILE A 51 14.55 14.14 7.34
N TRP A 52 14.81 13.57 8.52
CA TRP A 52 13.97 12.57 9.14
C TRP A 52 12.55 13.08 9.43
N ILE A 53 12.37 14.30 9.95
CA ILE A 53 11.05 14.92 10.14
C ILE A 53 10.32 15.09 8.80
N LEU A 54 11.03 15.53 7.75
CA LEU A 54 10.46 15.66 6.41
C LEU A 54 10.00 14.30 5.86
N TRP A 55 10.81 13.26 6.05
CA TRP A 55 10.45 11.89 5.70
C TRP A 55 9.26 11.35 6.49
N LEU A 56 9.23 11.60 7.80
CA LEU A 56 8.11 11.21 8.65
C LEU A 56 6.82 11.88 8.17
N GLY A 57 6.86 13.18 7.89
CA GLY A 57 5.73 13.92 7.35
C GLY A 57 5.29 13.41 5.97
N LEU A 58 6.26 13.11 5.08
CA LEU A 58 5.98 12.59 3.74
C LEU A 58 5.31 11.21 3.80
N ILE A 59 5.88 10.29 4.57
CA ILE A 59 5.36 8.93 4.75
C ILE A 59 3.99 9.01 5.44
N TYR A 60 3.86 9.69 6.57
CA TYR A 60 2.57 9.87 7.25
C TYR A 60 1.49 10.47 6.34
N TYR A 61 1.86 11.43 5.49
CA TYR A 61 0.92 12.02 4.54
C TYR A 61 0.38 10.97 3.55
N TYR A 62 1.24 10.19 2.90
CA TYR A 62 0.82 9.22 1.89
C TYR A 62 0.25 7.94 2.50
N GLU A 63 0.83 7.43 3.57
CA GLU A 63 0.44 6.22 4.28
C GLU A 63 -0.82 6.41 5.16
N SER A 64 -1.23 7.64 5.46
CA SER A 64 -2.39 7.85 6.35
C SER A 64 -3.34 8.93 5.86
N VAL A 65 -2.85 10.13 5.55
CA VAL A 65 -3.74 11.25 5.20
C VAL A 65 -4.39 11.04 3.83
N VAL A 66 -3.65 10.58 2.83
CA VAL A 66 -4.18 10.32 1.48
C VAL A 66 -5.20 9.18 1.51
N VAL A 67 -4.90 8.09 2.22
CA VAL A 67 -5.83 6.95 2.37
C VAL A 67 -7.12 7.36 3.06
N LYS A 68 -7.03 8.11 4.17
CA LYS A 68 -8.18 8.67 4.86
C LYS A 68 -9.04 9.54 3.95
N ARG A 69 -8.42 10.40 3.13
CA ARG A 69 -9.14 11.28 2.20
C ARG A 69 -9.84 10.48 1.10
N ALA A 70 -9.24 9.40 0.61
CA ALA A 70 -9.88 8.51 -0.35
C ALA A 70 -11.16 7.92 0.25
N MET A 71 -11.09 7.31 1.43
CA MET A 71 -12.27 6.72 2.09
C MET A 71 -13.32 7.77 2.46
N LYS A 72 -12.90 8.98 2.84
CA LYS A 72 -13.83 10.07 3.16
C LYS A 72 -14.63 10.56 1.95
N LYS A 73 -14.11 10.42 0.73
CA LYS A 73 -14.85 10.78 -0.48
C LYS A 73 -15.98 9.81 -0.79
N CYS A 74 -15.86 8.56 -0.35
CA CYS A 74 -16.85 7.51 -0.59
C CYS A 74 -17.83 7.34 0.58
N GLN A 75 -17.83 8.26 1.54
CA GLN A 75 -18.71 8.16 2.71
C GLN A 75 -20.15 8.04 2.26
N TRP A 76 -20.86 7.08 2.84
CA TRP A 76 -22.25 6.78 2.51
C TRP A 76 -23.13 8.04 2.44
N SER A 77 -22.97 8.96 3.39
CA SER A 77 -23.72 10.23 3.45
C SER A 77 -23.51 11.18 2.26
N THR A 78 -22.52 10.95 1.39
CA THR A 78 -22.26 11.83 0.24
C THR A 78 -23.02 11.43 -1.01
N TRP A 79 -23.55 10.20 -1.06
CA TRP A 79 -24.18 9.64 -2.26
C TRP A 79 -25.44 8.82 -1.97
N GLU A 80 -25.60 8.27 -0.76
CA GLU A 80 -26.87 7.66 -0.34
C GLU A 80 -27.98 8.71 -0.35
N ASN A 81 -29.05 8.39 -1.07
CA ASN A 81 -30.24 9.21 -1.16
C ASN A 81 -31.47 8.37 -0.76
N TRP A 82 -31.57 8.07 0.53
CA TRP A 82 -32.70 7.37 1.12
C TRP A 82 -33.63 8.33 1.90
N PRO A 83 -34.90 7.98 2.12
CA PRO A 83 -35.81 8.78 2.94
C PRO A 83 -35.26 9.05 4.34
N LYS A 84 -35.69 10.16 4.97
CA LYS A 84 -35.26 10.50 6.34
C LYS A 84 -35.67 9.40 7.31
N GLY A 85 -34.70 8.89 8.08
CA GLY A 85 -34.92 7.80 9.04
C GLY A 85 -34.75 6.40 8.45
N ALA A 86 -34.43 6.27 7.17
CA ALA A 86 -34.05 5.00 6.57
C ALA A 86 -32.73 4.49 7.15
N GLU A 87 -32.72 3.25 7.64
CA GLU A 87 -31.51 2.52 8.01
C GLU A 87 -31.12 1.62 6.84
N SER A 88 -30.11 2.04 6.07
CA SER A 88 -29.59 1.25 4.97
C SER A 88 -28.58 0.20 5.45
N HIS A 89 -28.60 -0.98 4.83
CA HIS A 89 -27.57 -1.99 5.00
C HIS A 89 -26.47 -1.74 3.97
N ARG A 90 -25.22 -1.61 4.43
CA ARG A 90 -24.09 -1.17 3.63
C ARG A 90 -23.13 -2.31 3.33
N VAL A 91 -22.74 -2.42 2.06
CA VAL A 91 -21.97 -3.55 1.55
C VAL A 91 -20.73 -3.05 0.80
N GLY A 92 -19.58 -3.66 1.07
CA GLY A 92 -18.36 -3.49 0.29
C GLY A 92 -18.06 -4.73 -0.56
N LEU A 93 -17.89 -4.53 -1.87
CA LEU A 93 -17.50 -5.58 -2.82
C LEU A 93 -16.03 -5.40 -3.25
N PHE A 94 -15.25 -6.45 -3.11
CA PHE A 94 -13.82 -6.47 -3.38
C PHE A 94 -13.53 -7.51 -4.47
N ALA A 95 -13.16 -7.06 -5.67
CA ALA A 95 -12.77 -7.95 -6.75
C ALA A 95 -11.25 -8.06 -6.85
N ASP A 96 -10.78 -9.24 -7.25
CA ASP A 96 -9.41 -9.57 -7.65
C ASP A 96 -8.35 -8.97 -6.73
N PRO A 97 -8.36 -9.27 -5.41
CA PRO A 97 -7.27 -8.85 -4.53
C PRO A 97 -5.94 -9.50 -4.94
N GLN A 98 -5.96 -10.71 -5.52
CA GLN A 98 -4.82 -11.43 -6.12
C GLN A 98 -3.51 -11.18 -5.39
N ILE A 99 -3.43 -11.66 -4.15
CA ILE A 99 -2.21 -11.45 -3.36
C ILE A 99 -1.02 -12.08 -4.08
N MET A 100 0.00 -11.26 -4.32
CA MET A 100 1.14 -11.66 -5.14
C MET A 100 1.98 -12.73 -4.44
N ASP A 101 2.54 -13.65 -5.21
CA ASP A 101 3.40 -14.74 -4.75
C ASP A 101 4.66 -14.90 -5.61
N GLU A 102 5.38 -16.01 -5.47
CA GLU A 102 6.64 -16.27 -6.17
C GLU A 102 6.46 -16.60 -7.66
N TYR A 103 5.27 -17.07 -8.07
CA TYR A 103 4.87 -17.44 -9.43
C TYR A 103 4.24 -16.29 -10.21
N SER A 104 3.84 -15.20 -9.56
CA SER A 104 3.21 -14.03 -10.20
C SER A 104 4.03 -13.41 -11.34
N TYR A 105 5.36 -13.42 -11.23
CA TYR A 105 6.26 -12.87 -12.24
C TYR A 105 7.49 -13.75 -12.42
N PRO A 106 7.37 -14.87 -13.17
CA PRO A 106 8.46 -15.79 -13.37
C PRO A 106 9.61 -15.08 -14.13
N GLY A 107 10.84 -15.25 -13.65
CA GLY A 107 12.03 -14.63 -14.25
C GLY A 107 12.43 -13.27 -13.66
N ARG A 108 11.65 -12.70 -12.73
CA ARG A 108 12.10 -11.52 -11.96
C ARG A 108 13.08 -11.92 -10.84
N PRO A 109 14.08 -11.09 -10.50
CA PRO A 109 14.97 -11.37 -9.38
C PRO A 109 14.18 -11.54 -8.08
N GLN A 110 14.47 -12.59 -7.31
CA GLN A 110 13.75 -12.93 -6.07
C GLN A 110 13.67 -11.76 -5.08
N VAL A 111 14.74 -10.97 -4.96
CA VAL A 111 14.77 -9.79 -4.11
C VAL A 111 13.73 -8.74 -4.52
N VAL A 112 13.53 -8.55 -5.84
CA VAL A 112 12.54 -7.61 -6.37
C VAL A 112 11.13 -8.13 -6.10
N ASN A 113 10.89 -9.42 -6.31
CA ASN A 113 9.59 -10.03 -6.00
C ASN A 113 9.27 -9.93 -4.51
N TYR A 114 10.24 -10.19 -3.62
CA TYR A 114 10.07 -10.03 -2.18
C TYR A 114 9.63 -8.61 -1.80
N PHE A 115 10.36 -7.57 -2.26
CA PHE A 115 9.99 -6.20 -1.92
C PHE A 115 8.67 -5.76 -2.57
N THR A 116 8.39 -6.22 -3.78
CA THR A 116 7.11 -5.95 -4.45
C THR A 116 5.96 -6.56 -3.63
N ARG A 117 6.13 -7.79 -3.12
CA ARG A 117 5.16 -8.47 -2.26
C ARG A 117 4.87 -7.68 -0.99
N VAL A 118 5.93 -7.22 -0.31
CA VAL A 118 5.80 -6.40 0.90
C VAL A 118 5.02 -5.10 0.63
N ILE A 119 5.25 -4.46 -0.52
CA ILE A 119 4.54 -3.22 -0.91
C ILE A 119 3.06 -3.51 -1.19
N VAL A 120 2.76 -4.57 -1.95
CA VAL A 120 1.39 -4.97 -2.30
C VAL A 120 0.60 -5.37 -1.05
N ASP A 121 1.18 -6.17 -0.16
CA ASP A 121 0.54 -6.58 1.11
C ASP A 121 0.21 -5.40 1.99
N HIS A 122 1.17 -4.47 2.11
CA HIS A 122 0.95 -3.26 2.89
C HIS A 122 -0.16 -2.40 2.29
N TYR A 123 -0.18 -2.25 0.96
CA TYR A 123 -1.25 -1.55 0.26
C TYR A 123 -2.63 -2.16 0.56
N HIS A 124 -2.78 -3.48 0.44
CA HIS A 124 -4.03 -4.17 0.75
C HIS A 124 -4.42 -4.02 2.22
N ARG A 125 -3.53 -4.37 3.16
CA ARG A 125 -3.80 -4.32 4.59
C ARG A 125 -4.22 -2.93 5.05
N ARG A 126 -3.50 -1.90 4.58
CA ARG A 126 -3.78 -0.50 4.90
C ARG A 126 -5.14 -0.06 4.35
N ASN A 127 -5.41 -0.35 3.08
CA ASN A 127 -6.69 0.05 2.47
C ASN A 127 -7.86 -0.71 3.11
N TRP A 128 -7.74 -2.01 3.35
CA TRP A 128 -8.73 -2.81 4.07
C TRP A 128 -9.02 -2.21 5.45
N LYS A 129 -7.99 -1.96 6.27
CA LYS A 129 -8.13 -1.33 7.59
C LYS A 129 -8.87 0.00 7.52
N TYR A 130 -8.59 0.83 6.52
CA TYR A 130 -9.22 2.13 6.37
C TYR A 130 -10.66 2.04 5.86
N VAL A 131 -10.98 1.10 4.97
CA VAL A 131 -12.36 0.81 4.57
C VAL A 131 -13.16 0.37 5.79
N GLN A 132 -12.67 -0.62 6.56
CA GLN A 132 -13.36 -1.15 7.74
C GLN A 132 -13.49 -0.13 8.88
N TYR A 133 -12.61 0.89 8.93
CA TYR A 133 -12.65 1.94 9.95
C TYR A 133 -13.51 3.14 9.54
N TYR A 134 -13.35 3.66 8.32
CA TYR A 134 -14.01 4.89 7.89
C TYR A 134 -15.34 4.63 7.19
N LEU A 135 -15.45 3.57 6.39
CA LEU A 135 -16.70 3.22 5.73
C LEU A 135 -17.50 2.25 6.61
N ASP A 136 -16.84 1.33 7.32
CA ASP A 136 -17.50 0.39 8.24
C ASP A 136 -18.73 -0.33 7.64
N PRO A 137 -18.55 -1.02 6.50
CA PRO A 137 -19.65 -1.76 5.86
C PRO A 137 -20.16 -2.88 6.78
N ASP A 138 -21.47 -3.14 6.73
CA ASP A 138 -22.14 -4.20 7.48
C ASP A 138 -21.75 -5.60 6.95
N SER A 139 -21.63 -5.71 5.63
CA SER A 139 -21.18 -6.92 4.92
C SER A 139 -20.05 -6.62 3.94
N ASN A 140 -19.13 -7.56 3.79
CA ASN A 140 -18.07 -7.52 2.78
C ASN A 140 -18.13 -8.81 1.94
N PHE A 141 -18.01 -8.68 0.62
CA PHE A 141 -17.94 -9.82 -0.30
C PHE A 141 -16.68 -9.72 -1.16
N PHE A 142 -15.95 -10.82 -1.28
CA PHE A 142 -14.85 -10.97 -2.21
C PHE A 142 -15.33 -11.71 -3.45
N LEU A 143 -15.05 -11.16 -4.63
CA LEU A 143 -15.55 -11.66 -5.91
C LEU A 143 -14.50 -12.50 -6.65
N GLY A 144 -13.94 -13.48 -5.95
CA GLY A 144 -12.92 -14.39 -6.50
C GLY A 144 -11.53 -13.79 -6.65
N ASP A 145 -10.63 -14.65 -7.13
CA ASP A 145 -9.22 -14.40 -7.36
C ASP A 145 -8.53 -13.84 -6.11
N LEU A 146 -8.66 -14.62 -5.03
CA LEU A 146 -8.06 -14.30 -3.74
C LEU A 146 -6.52 -14.37 -3.83
N PHE A 147 -6.04 -15.36 -4.58
CA PHE A 147 -4.63 -15.63 -4.83
C PHE A 147 -4.30 -15.47 -6.31
N ASP A 148 -3.06 -15.13 -6.63
CA ASP A 148 -2.57 -15.17 -8.02
C ASP A 148 -2.13 -16.59 -8.42
N GLY A 149 -1.50 -17.34 -7.51
CA GLY A 149 -1.03 -18.71 -7.74
C GLY A 149 -1.89 -19.82 -7.13
N GLY A 150 -3.09 -19.52 -6.61
CA GLY A 150 -3.89 -20.40 -5.75
C GLY A 150 -4.04 -21.84 -6.24
N ARG A 151 -4.37 -22.00 -7.53
CA ARG A 151 -4.56 -23.31 -8.18
C ARG A 151 -3.28 -24.10 -8.41
N ASN A 152 -2.11 -23.45 -8.38
CA ASN A 152 -0.81 -24.03 -8.76
C ASN A 152 -0.01 -24.57 -7.56
N TRP A 153 -0.45 -24.30 -6.33
CA TRP A 153 0.30 -24.65 -5.13
C TRP A 153 -0.04 -26.04 -4.57
N ASP A 154 0.95 -26.62 -3.88
CA ASP A 154 0.69 -27.71 -2.94
C ASP A 154 0.00 -27.21 -1.67
N ASP A 155 -0.54 -28.12 -0.86
CA ASP A 155 -1.29 -27.78 0.35
C ASP A 155 -0.48 -26.97 1.36
N LYS A 156 0.84 -27.24 1.46
CA LYS A 156 1.71 -26.57 2.42
C LYS A 156 1.88 -25.11 2.07
N GLN A 157 2.17 -24.81 0.81
CA GLN A 157 2.28 -23.44 0.31
C GLN A 157 0.91 -22.76 0.34
N TRP A 158 -0.17 -23.46 -0.04
CA TRP A 158 -1.52 -22.92 0.00
C TRP A 158 -1.96 -22.49 1.42
N ILE A 159 -1.75 -23.33 2.43
CA ILE A 159 -2.10 -23.01 3.84
C ILE A 159 -1.33 -21.77 4.35
N LYS A 160 -0.07 -21.63 3.94
CA LYS A 160 0.75 -20.46 4.28
C LYS A 160 0.17 -19.19 3.66
N GLU A 161 -0.22 -19.24 2.38
CA GLU A 161 -0.80 -18.09 1.68
C GLU A 161 -2.22 -17.79 2.15
N TYR A 162 -3.03 -18.81 2.51
CA TYR A 162 -4.31 -18.65 3.19
C TYR A 162 -4.16 -17.91 4.53
N THR A 163 -3.16 -18.29 5.33
CA THR A 163 -2.88 -17.60 6.60
C THR A 163 -2.51 -16.14 6.34
N ARG A 164 -1.60 -15.89 5.39
CA ARG A 164 -1.22 -14.53 4.96
C ARG A 164 -2.41 -13.72 4.45
N PHE A 165 -3.30 -14.31 3.66
CA PHE A 165 -4.51 -13.64 3.16
C PHE A 165 -5.39 -13.16 4.31
N ASN A 166 -5.63 -14.01 5.31
CA ASN A 166 -6.41 -13.64 6.51
C ASN A 166 -5.70 -12.61 7.40
N GLU A 167 -4.36 -12.54 7.39
CA GLU A 167 -3.59 -11.47 8.05
C GLU A 167 -3.63 -10.13 7.28
N ILE A 168 -3.84 -10.15 5.97
CA ILE A 168 -4.00 -8.96 5.13
C ILE A 168 -5.42 -8.43 5.24
N PHE A 169 -6.41 -9.32 5.23
CA PHE A 169 -7.84 -9.02 5.29
C PHE A 169 -8.51 -9.60 6.55
N PRO A 170 -8.11 -9.18 7.77
CA PRO A 170 -8.71 -9.68 8.99
C PRO A 170 -10.19 -9.34 9.06
N LYS A 171 -11.02 -10.32 9.41
CA LYS A 171 -12.47 -10.14 9.58
C LYS A 171 -12.75 -9.25 10.79
N LYS A 172 -13.60 -8.23 10.61
CA LYS A 172 -14.02 -7.34 11.71
C LYS A 172 -15.13 -8.02 12.52
N PRO A 173 -15.04 -8.07 13.87
CA PRO A 173 -16.11 -8.62 14.70
C PRO A 173 -17.46 -7.94 14.42
N LEU A 174 -18.55 -8.71 14.47
CA LEU A 174 -19.93 -8.26 14.23
C LEU A 174 -20.22 -7.73 12.81
N ARG A 175 -19.25 -7.83 11.89
CA ARG A 175 -19.45 -7.58 10.45
C ARG A 175 -19.41 -8.90 9.70
N ARG A 176 -20.20 -9.04 8.64
CA ARG A 176 -20.15 -10.24 7.79
C ARG A 176 -19.03 -10.07 6.77
N THR A 177 -18.25 -11.11 6.53
CA THR A 177 -17.22 -11.13 5.47
C THR A 177 -17.25 -12.48 4.79
N VAL A 178 -17.60 -12.46 3.51
CA VAL A 178 -17.79 -13.64 2.67
C VAL A 178 -16.68 -13.68 1.62
N MET A 179 -15.97 -14.79 1.58
CA MET A 179 -14.78 -15.01 0.74
C MET A 179 -14.89 -16.34 -0.03
N SER A 180 -16.09 -16.95 -0.08
CA SER A 180 -16.30 -18.28 -0.63
C SER A 180 -16.52 -18.31 -2.14
N LEU A 181 -16.61 -17.16 -2.82
CA LEU A 181 -16.68 -17.13 -4.27
C LEU A 181 -15.27 -17.29 -4.84
N PRO A 182 -14.97 -18.38 -5.57
CA PRO A 182 -13.64 -18.60 -6.14
C PRO A 182 -13.48 -17.80 -7.43
N GLY A 183 -12.24 -17.45 -7.75
CA GLY A 183 -11.88 -17.03 -9.09
C GLY A 183 -11.08 -18.07 -9.85
N ASN A 184 -10.75 -17.78 -11.11
CA ASN A 184 -10.06 -18.77 -11.94
C ASN A 184 -8.63 -19.00 -11.45
N HIS A 185 -7.95 -18.00 -10.87
CA HIS A 185 -6.64 -18.17 -10.24
C HIS A 185 -6.67 -19.03 -8.98
N ASP A 186 -7.84 -19.15 -8.33
CA ASP A 186 -8.01 -19.99 -7.14
C ASP A 186 -8.19 -21.47 -7.49
N ILE A 187 -8.98 -21.80 -8.53
CA ILE A 187 -9.42 -23.19 -8.79
C ILE A 187 -9.22 -23.70 -10.24
N GLY A 188 -8.86 -22.85 -11.21
CA GLY A 188 -8.87 -23.19 -12.64
C GLY A 188 -10.11 -22.68 -13.36
N PHE A 189 -10.42 -23.19 -14.56
CA PHE A 189 -11.62 -22.75 -15.29
C PHE A 189 -12.27 -23.83 -16.16
N GLY A 190 -13.60 -23.94 -16.09
CA GLY A 190 -14.41 -24.87 -16.89
C GLY A 190 -13.89 -26.30 -16.82
N ASP A 191 -13.75 -26.95 -17.97
CA ASP A 191 -13.20 -28.31 -18.13
C ASP A 191 -11.80 -28.53 -17.50
N GLU A 192 -11.09 -27.46 -17.15
CA GLU A 192 -9.73 -27.49 -16.61
C GLU A 192 -9.68 -27.01 -15.14
N VAL A 193 -10.82 -27.00 -14.44
CA VAL A 193 -10.86 -26.84 -12.98
C VAL A 193 -10.08 -27.98 -12.32
N ILE A 194 -9.26 -27.63 -11.33
CA ILE A 194 -8.46 -28.57 -10.56
C ILE A 194 -9.28 -28.98 -9.33
N GLU A 195 -9.83 -30.20 -9.33
CA GLU A 195 -10.71 -30.72 -8.26
C GLU A 195 -10.09 -30.56 -6.87
N SER A 196 -8.82 -30.90 -6.68
CA SER A 196 -8.16 -30.75 -5.38
C SER A 196 -8.02 -29.29 -4.92
N SER A 197 -7.87 -28.35 -5.86
CA SER A 197 -7.86 -26.92 -5.56
C SER A 197 -9.26 -26.42 -5.19
N LEU A 198 -10.30 -26.90 -5.90
CA LEU A 198 -11.71 -26.60 -5.59
C LEU A 198 -12.10 -27.13 -4.20
N GLU A 199 -11.83 -28.40 -3.91
CA GLU A 199 -12.12 -29.04 -2.62
C GLU A 199 -11.39 -28.33 -1.47
N ARG A 200 -10.11 -27.98 -1.67
CA ARG A 200 -9.34 -27.23 -0.67
C ARG A 200 -9.91 -25.83 -0.48
N PHE A 201 -10.25 -25.12 -1.56
CA PHE A 201 -10.82 -23.78 -1.48
C PHE A 201 -12.14 -23.80 -0.70
N SER A 202 -13.08 -24.69 -1.06
CA SER A 202 -14.38 -24.79 -0.41
C SER A 202 -14.28 -25.20 1.07
N SER A 203 -13.34 -26.09 1.41
CA SER A 203 -13.10 -26.52 2.79
C SER A 203 -12.68 -25.38 3.73
N TYR A 204 -11.98 -24.37 3.21
CA TYR A 204 -11.41 -23.28 4.02
C TYR A 204 -12.18 -21.96 3.92
N PHE A 205 -12.81 -21.68 2.79
CA PHE A 205 -13.58 -20.45 2.56
C PHE A 205 -15.09 -20.65 2.64
N GLY A 206 -15.59 -21.88 2.49
CA GLY A 206 -17.01 -22.24 2.49
C GLY A 206 -17.53 -22.61 1.10
N GLU A 207 -18.81 -22.96 1.03
CA GLU A 207 -19.48 -23.35 -0.21
C GLU A 207 -19.34 -22.28 -1.32
N THR A 208 -18.91 -22.73 -2.51
CA THR A 208 -18.62 -21.83 -3.64
C THR A 208 -19.88 -21.32 -4.33
N SER A 209 -20.99 -22.03 -4.15
CA SER A 209 -22.33 -21.58 -4.54
C SER A 209 -23.26 -21.61 -3.32
N SER A 210 -23.82 -20.46 -2.98
CA SER A 210 -24.67 -20.31 -1.79
C SER A 210 -25.57 -19.08 -1.90
N SER A 211 -26.61 -19.03 -1.09
CA SER A 211 -27.44 -17.83 -0.91
C SER A 211 -27.41 -17.34 0.53
N LEU A 212 -27.52 -16.03 0.73
CA LEU A 212 -27.62 -15.44 2.06
C LEU A 212 -28.44 -14.16 2.05
N GLU A 213 -29.18 -13.95 3.14
CA GLU A 213 -29.95 -12.73 3.37
C GLU A 213 -29.11 -11.65 4.04
N ALA A 214 -29.15 -10.44 3.49
CA ALA A 214 -28.56 -9.24 4.08
C ALA A 214 -29.31 -7.98 3.61
N GLY A 215 -29.72 -7.12 4.56
CA GLY A 215 -30.43 -5.88 4.25
C GLY A 215 -31.76 -6.08 3.51
N ASN A 216 -32.50 -7.15 3.81
CA ASN A 216 -33.73 -7.54 3.11
C ASN A 216 -33.54 -7.75 1.60
N HIS A 217 -32.39 -8.33 1.24
CA HIS A 217 -32.01 -8.78 -0.10
C HIS A 217 -31.38 -10.17 -0.02
N THR A 218 -31.64 -10.98 -1.03
CA THR A 218 -31.01 -12.28 -1.20
C THR A 218 -29.77 -12.14 -2.07
N PHE A 219 -28.58 -12.31 -1.48
CA PHE A 219 -27.35 -12.44 -2.24
C PHE A 219 -27.20 -13.88 -2.73
N VAL A 220 -26.91 -14.05 -4.02
CA VAL A 220 -26.67 -15.34 -4.67
C VAL A 220 -25.21 -15.36 -5.10
N LEU A 221 -24.38 -16.16 -4.43
CA LEU A 221 -23.01 -16.43 -4.84
C LEU A 221 -23.06 -17.66 -5.73
N LEU A 222 -22.53 -17.55 -6.95
CA LEU A 222 -22.56 -18.65 -7.91
C LEU A 222 -21.17 -18.89 -8.50
N ASP A 223 -20.68 -20.11 -8.32
CA ASP A 223 -19.46 -20.61 -8.94
C ASP A 223 -19.71 -20.93 -10.42
N THR A 224 -19.75 -19.88 -11.24
CA THR A 224 -19.94 -19.99 -12.68
C THR A 224 -18.77 -20.65 -13.39
N ILE A 225 -17.61 -20.72 -12.72
CA ILE A 225 -16.38 -21.32 -13.23
C ILE A 225 -16.52 -22.84 -13.25
N SER A 226 -16.84 -23.43 -12.10
CA SER A 226 -17.11 -24.87 -11.98
C SER A 226 -18.36 -25.27 -12.74
N LEU A 227 -19.38 -24.41 -12.77
CA LEU A 227 -20.60 -24.62 -13.57
C LEU A 227 -20.32 -24.70 -15.09
N SER A 228 -19.22 -24.08 -15.55
CA SER A 228 -18.80 -24.12 -16.96
C SER A 228 -18.08 -25.41 -17.37
N ASP A 229 -17.83 -26.34 -16.43
CA ASP A 229 -17.22 -27.65 -16.73
C ASP A 229 -18.24 -28.59 -17.39
N LYS A 230 -17.97 -28.95 -18.64
CA LYS A 230 -18.82 -29.84 -19.46
C LYS A 230 -18.35 -31.28 -19.46
N LYS A 231 -17.18 -31.58 -18.87
CA LYS A 231 -16.54 -32.90 -18.89
C LYS A 231 -16.60 -33.62 -17.56
N ASN A 232 -16.50 -32.91 -16.45
CA ASN A 232 -16.45 -33.48 -15.12
C ASN A 232 -17.68 -33.13 -14.29
N PRO A 233 -18.65 -34.05 -14.17
CA PRO A 233 -19.83 -33.84 -13.34
C PRO A 233 -19.51 -33.59 -11.86
N ASN A 234 -18.39 -34.08 -11.32
CA ASN A 234 -18.07 -33.83 -9.91
C ASN A 234 -17.83 -32.33 -9.63
N VAL A 235 -17.29 -31.62 -10.62
CA VAL A 235 -17.05 -30.18 -10.57
C VAL A 235 -18.34 -29.39 -10.77
N SER A 236 -19.08 -29.68 -11.85
CA SER A 236 -20.25 -28.87 -12.22
C SER A 236 -21.53 -29.21 -11.46
N ARG A 237 -21.63 -30.40 -10.85
CA ARG A 237 -22.87 -30.84 -10.17
C ARG A 237 -23.25 -29.95 -8.99
N VAL A 238 -22.30 -29.56 -8.15
CA VAL A 238 -22.58 -28.74 -6.94
C VAL A 238 -23.21 -27.38 -7.30
N PRO A 239 -22.58 -26.53 -8.13
CA PRO A 239 -23.19 -25.26 -8.54
C PRO A 239 -24.49 -25.47 -9.35
N MET A 240 -24.58 -26.54 -10.14
CA MET A 240 -25.78 -26.85 -10.93
C MET A 240 -26.98 -27.22 -10.04
N GLU A 241 -26.79 -28.09 -9.04
CA GLU A 241 -27.81 -28.45 -8.06
C GLU A 241 -28.27 -27.23 -7.26
N PHE A 242 -27.33 -26.40 -6.80
CA PHE A 242 -27.65 -25.14 -6.13
C PHE A 242 -28.53 -24.25 -7.02
N LEU A 243 -28.12 -24.00 -8.26
CA LEU A 243 -28.84 -23.14 -9.19
C LEU A 243 -30.25 -23.67 -9.50
N ASN A 244 -30.39 -24.99 -9.66
CA ASN A 244 -31.67 -25.64 -9.90
C ASN A 244 -32.61 -25.55 -8.70
N ASN A 245 -32.11 -25.84 -7.50
CA ASN A 245 -32.90 -25.76 -6.27
C ASN A 245 -33.31 -24.32 -5.99
N PHE A 246 -32.38 -23.37 -6.14
CA PHE A 246 -32.66 -21.94 -5.98
C PHE A 246 -33.76 -21.46 -6.93
N ALA A 247 -33.81 -21.96 -8.16
CA ALA A 247 -34.86 -21.60 -9.11
C ALA A 247 -36.26 -22.10 -8.72
N MET A 248 -36.36 -23.18 -7.93
CA MET A 248 -37.63 -23.74 -7.46
C MET A 248 -38.11 -23.08 -6.17
N ASP A 249 -37.20 -22.57 -5.36
CA ASP A 249 -37.50 -21.93 -4.09
C ASP A 249 -38.19 -20.58 -4.27
N SER A 250 -39.03 -20.20 -3.30
CA SER A 250 -39.67 -18.89 -3.26
C SER A 250 -38.75 -17.90 -2.55
N HIS A 251 -38.40 -16.81 -3.25
CA HIS A 251 -37.55 -15.74 -2.73
C HIS A 251 -38.37 -14.46 -2.55
N PRO A 252 -38.68 -14.05 -1.31
CA PRO A 252 -39.51 -12.87 -1.04
C PRO A 252 -38.77 -11.55 -1.28
N HIS A 253 -37.45 -11.57 -1.31
CA HIS A 253 -36.61 -10.38 -1.42
C HIS A 253 -35.99 -10.21 -2.81
N PRO A 254 -35.62 -8.98 -3.19
CA PRO A 254 -34.84 -8.74 -4.40
C PRO A 254 -33.49 -9.47 -4.36
N ARG A 255 -33.07 -9.96 -5.52
CA ARG A 255 -31.90 -10.84 -5.66
C ARG A 255 -30.71 -10.09 -6.23
N ILE A 256 -29.55 -10.28 -5.63
CA ILE A 256 -28.27 -9.74 -6.09
C ILE A 256 -27.33 -10.90 -6.41
N LEU A 257 -26.98 -11.07 -7.67
CA LEU A 257 -26.10 -12.16 -8.11
C LEU A 257 -24.63 -11.72 -8.05
N LEU A 258 -23.78 -12.56 -7.49
CA LEU A 258 -22.33 -12.38 -7.41
C LEU A 258 -21.65 -13.53 -8.15
N THR A 259 -20.84 -13.19 -9.16
CA THR A 259 -20.00 -14.14 -9.90
C THR A 259 -18.56 -13.63 -9.89
N HIS A 260 -17.59 -14.50 -10.20
CA HIS A 260 -16.24 -14.04 -10.48
C HIS A 260 -16.13 -13.65 -11.96
N VAL A 261 -16.26 -14.61 -12.88
CA VAL A 261 -16.19 -14.31 -14.32
C VAL A 261 -17.49 -13.61 -14.77
N PRO A 262 -17.39 -12.53 -15.56
CA PRO A 262 -18.53 -11.81 -16.11
C PRO A 262 -19.43 -12.68 -16.98
N LEU A 263 -20.73 -12.36 -17.04
CA LEU A 263 -21.63 -13.04 -17.96
C LEU A 263 -21.38 -12.59 -19.41
N TRP A 264 -21.82 -13.43 -20.35
CA TRP A 264 -21.66 -13.19 -21.79
C TRP A 264 -22.16 -11.79 -22.18
N ARG A 265 -21.41 -11.13 -23.07
CA ARG A 265 -21.74 -9.80 -23.58
C ARG A 265 -21.25 -9.63 -25.01
N ASN A 266 -21.98 -8.86 -25.81
CA ASN A 266 -21.59 -8.51 -27.16
C ASN A 266 -20.71 -7.24 -27.17
N PRO A 267 -19.40 -7.34 -27.46
CA PRO A 267 -18.49 -6.20 -27.41
C PRO A 267 -18.75 -5.13 -28.49
N GLU A 268 -19.49 -5.45 -29.54
CA GLU A 268 -19.84 -4.51 -30.61
C GLU A 268 -21.05 -3.63 -30.24
N GLN A 269 -21.94 -4.14 -29.39
CA GLN A 269 -23.20 -3.48 -29.02
C GLN A 269 -23.18 -2.92 -27.60
N GLN A 270 -22.57 -3.65 -26.66
CA GLN A 270 -22.57 -3.32 -25.24
C GLN A 270 -21.23 -2.69 -24.85
N THR A 271 -21.24 -1.38 -24.63
CA THR A 271 -20.06 -0.65 -24.13
C THR A 271 -20.08 -0.57 -22.61
N CYS A 272 -18.90 -0.69 -21.99
CA CYS A 272 -18.70 -0.73 -20.54
C CYS A 272 -18.93 0.59 -19.77
N GLY A 273 -19.39 1.64 -20.45
CA GLY A 273 -19.61 2.96 -19.87
C GLY A 273 -18.33 3.77 -19.58
N LYS A 274 -18.52 4.97 -19.03
CA LYS A 274 -17.49 6.01 -18.86
C LYS A 274 -16.44 5.73 -17.78
N LEU A 275 -16.76 4.84 -16.83
CA LEU A 275 -15.90 4.53 -15.68
C LEU A 275 -14.79 3.52 -16.00
N ARG A 276 -14.85 2.85 -17.16
CA ARG A 276 -13.78 2.00 -17.68
C ARG A 276 -12.54 2.82 -18.04
N GLU A 277 -11.37 2.39 -17.57
CA GLU A 277 -10.09 3.01 -17.95
C GLU A 277 -9.71 2.66 -19.39
N SER A 278 -9.84 1.39 -19.76
CA SER A 278 -9.58 0.93 -21.13
C SER A 278 -10.55 1.55 -22.13
N LYS A 279 -10.03 1.92 -23.29
CA LYS A 279 -10.82 2.43 -24.43
C LYS A 279 -11.05 1.37 -25.51
N LYS A 280 -10.52 0.17 -25.30
CA LYS A 280 -10.74 -0.97 -26.20
C LYS A 280 -12.11 -1.60 -25.89
N PRO A 281 -12.77 -2.20 -26.89
CA PRO A 281 -13.92 -3.07 -26.66
C PRO A 281 -13.61 -4.15 -25.62
N PHE A 282 -14.65 -4.67 -24.96
CA PHE A 282 -14.47 -5.74 -23.97
C PHE A 282 -13.85 -6.98 -24.66
N PRO A 283 -12.79 -7.56 -24.10
CA PRO A 283 -12.12 -8.68 -24.73
C PRO A 283 -12.98 -9.95 -24.62
N ILE A 284 -13.20 -10.65 -25.73
CA ILE A 284 -13.76 -12.01 -25.73
C ILE A 284 -12.60 -12.95 -26.06
N GLN A 285 -12.05 -13.59 -25.02
CA GLN A 285 -10.86 -14.44 -25.14
C GLN A 285 -11.05 -15.72 -24.34
N LYS A 286 -10.46 -16.80 -24.85
CA LYS A 286 -10.41 -18.11 -24.21
C LYS A 286 -8.99 -18.65 -24.30
N GLY A 287 -8.50 -19.20 -23.21
CA GLY A 287 -7.18 -19.83 -23.11
C GLY A 287 -7.21 -21.02 -22.17
N LEU A 288 -6.04 -21.55 -21.86
CA LEU A 288 -5.90 -22.61 -20.85
C LEU A 288 -6.28 -22.05 -19.47
N GLN A 289 -7.28 -22.65 -18.82
CA GLN A 289 -7.77 -22.25 -17.50
C GLN A 289 -8.19 -20.77 -17.39
N TYR A 290 -8.65 -20.17 -18.49
CA TYR A 290 -9.09 -18.77 -18.52
C TYR A 290 -10.11 -18.51 -19.63
N GLN A 291 -11.15 -17.74 -19.32
CA GLN A 291 -12.11 -17.21 -20.26
C GLN A 291 -12.63 -15.86 -19.73
N THR A 292 -12.70 -14.84 -20.58
CA THR A 292 -13.07 -13.47 -20.15
C THR A 292 -14.57 -13.29 -19.83
N VAL A 293 -15.41 -14.23 -20.27
CA VAL A 293 -16.86 -14.24 -20.05
C VAL A 293 -17.36 -15.68 -19.94
N ILE A 294 -18.48 -15.90 -19.24
CA ILE A 294 -19.24 -17.15 -19.27
C ILE A 294 -19.90 -17.32 -20.65
N ASP A 295 -20.12 -18.57 -21.09
CA ASP A 295 -20.80 -18.88 -22.35
C ASP A 295 -22.22 -18.27 -22.39
N GLU A 296 -22.71 -17.92 -23.58
CA GLU A 296 -24.00 -17.22 -23.78
C GLU A 296 -25.19 -18.02 -23.24
N GLU A 297 -25.30 -19.29 -23.61
CA GLU A 297 -26.38 -20.19 -23.18
C GLU A 297 -26.43 -20.31 -21.65
N LEU A 298 -25.27 -20.55 -21.03
CA LEU A 298 -25.17 -20.66 -19.58
C LEU A 298 -25.48 -19.32 -18.88
N SER A 299 -25.06 -18.21 -19.46
CA SER A 299 -25.40 -16.86 -18.95
C SER A 299 -26.91 -16.62 -18.96
N GLN A 300 -27.61 -17.01 -20.03
CA GLN A 300 -29.07 -16.90 -20.14
C GLN A 300 -29.77 -17.81 -19.14
N GLU A 301 -29.28 -19.03 -18.94
CA GLU A 301 -29.81 -19.96 -17.92
C GLU A 301 -29.66 -19.39 -16.51
N ILE A 302 -28.48 -18.87 -16.16
CA ILE A 302 -28.21 -18.25 -14.86
C ILE A 302 -29.16 -17.09 -14.63
N LEU A 303 -29.30 -16.16 -15.60
CA LEU A 303 -30.19 -15.01 -15.49
C LEU A 303 -31.66 -15.43 -15.33
N THR A 304 -32.11 -16.43 -16.09
CA THR A 304 -33.50 -16.92 -16.05
C THR A 304 -33.84 -17.60 -14.72
N LYS A 305 -32.89 -18.35 -14.13
CA LYS A 305 -33.07 -19.07 -12.87
C LYS A 305 -32.91 -18.16 -11.65
N THR A 306 -31.94 -17.25 -11.67
CA THR A 306 -31.66 -16.36 -10.54
C THR A 306 -32.50 -15.09 -10.56
N GLN A 307 -32.91 -14.60 -11.73
CA GLN A 307 -33.67 -13.36 -11.97
C GLN A 307 -33.24 -12.20 -11.05
N PRO A 308 -31.97 -11.76 -11.13
CA PRO A 308 -31.43 -10.74 -10.24
C PRO A 308 -31.90 -9.34 -10.65
N GLU A 309 -32.00 -8.43 -9.68
CA GLU A 309 -32.20 -6.99 -9.94
C GLU A 309 -30.89 -6.36 -10.43
N ILE A 310 -29.77 -6.80 -9.86
CA ILE A 310 -28.41 -6.42 -10.25
C ILE A 310 -27.45 -7.59 -10.00
N LEU A 311 -26.39 -7.67 -10.80
CA LEU A 311 -25.31 -8.61 -10.60
C LEU A 311 -23.93 -7.94 -10.65
N PHE A 312 -22.97 -8.51 -9.92
CA PHE A 312 -21.59 -8.03 -9.83
C PHE A 312 -20.60 -9.14 -10.15
N SER A 313 -19.62 -8.81 -11.00
CA SER A 313 -18.55 -9.72 -11.44
C SER A 313 -17.16 -9.13 -11.15
N GLY A 314 -16.09 -9.93 -11.25
CA GLY A 314 -14.67 -9.55 -11.20
C GLY A 314 -13.94 -9.89 -12.52
N ASP A 315 -12.76 -10.50 -12.43
CA ASP A 315 -11.92 -11.06 -13.52
C ASP A 315 -11.33 -10.05 -14.54
N ASP A 316 -12.12 -9.13 -15.11
CA ASP A 316 -11.61 -8.16 -16.10
C ASP A 316 -10.74 -7.06 -15.49
N HIS A 317 -10.69 -6.98 -14.15
CA HIS A 317 -9.97 -6.00 -13.33
C HIS A 317 -10.39 -4.53 -13.53
N ASP A 318 -11.07 -4.17 -14.61
CA ASP A 318 -11.55 -2.82 -14.93
C ASP A 318 -13.07 -2.74 -14.84
N HIS A 319 -13.59 -1.53 -14.62
CA HIS A 319 -15.01 -1.33 -14.48
C HIS A 319 -15.72 -1.58 -15.82
N CYS A 320 -16.81 -2.34 -15.80
CA CYS A 320 -17.71 -2.47 -16.95
C CYS A 320 -19.16 -2.52 -16.49
N HIS A 321 -20.00 -1.63 -17.02
CA HIS A 321 -21.44 -1.63 -16.72
C HIS A 321 -22.24 -1.87 -17.99
N ILE A 322 -23.06 -2.92 -17.97
CA ILE A 322 -23.93 -3.31 -19.09
C ILE A 322 -25.32 -3.71 -18.59
N LEU A 323 -26.24 -3.87 -19.55
CA LEU A 323 -27.58 -4.39 -19.33
C LEU A 323 -27.73 -5.72 -20.06
N HIS A 324 -28.20 -6.74 -19.35
CA HIS A 324 -28.63 -8.02 -19.90
C HIS A 324 -30.11 -8.03 -20.16
N SER A 325 -30.52 -8.69 -21.24
CA SER A 325 -31.92 -9.03 -21.52
C SER A 325 -32.07 -10.55 -21.48
N TYR A 326 -33.07 -11.04 -20.78
CA TYR A 326 -33.31 -12.48 -20.63
C TYR A 326 -34.82 -12.78 -20.52
N PRO A 327 -35.27 -13.95 -20.99
CA PRO A 327 -36.67 -14.35 -20.86
C PRO A 327 -37.00 -14.80 -19.44
N SER A 328 -38.14 -14.36 -18.91
CA SER A 328 -38.66 -14.82 -17.61
C SER A 328 -40.18 -14.91 -17.69
N GLN A 329 -40.74 -16.11 -17.54
CA GLN A 329 -42.19 -16.35 -17.53
C GLN A 329 -42.94 -15.76 -18.76
N GLY A 330 -42.29 -15.79 -19.94
CA GLY A 330 -42.87 -15.28 -21.19
C GLY A 330 -42.64 -13.79 -21.47
N GLU A 331 -42.02 -13.06 -20.54
CA GLU A 331 -41.68 -11.64 -20.70
C GLU A 331 -40.16 -11.44 -20.76
N ALA A 332 -39.71 -10.41 -21.49
CA ALA A 332 -38.31 -10.01 -21.48
C ALA A 332 -38.04 -9.17 -20.22
N LYS A 333 -37.16 -9.66 -19.34
CA LYS A 333 -36.64 -8.93 -18.20
C LYS A 333 -35.24 -8.42 -18.47
N THR A 334 -34.81 -7.45 -17.68
CA THR A 334 -33.44 -6.93 -17.74
C THR A 334 -32.76 -7.01 -16.39
N ALA A 335 -31.44 -7.22 -16.40
CA ALA A 335 -30.59 -7.18 -15.22
C ALA A 335 -29.35 -6.34 -15.51
N GLN A 336 -28.97 -5.49 -14.56
CA GLN A 336 -27.73 -4.73 -14.65
C GLN A 336 -26.55 -5.61 -14.24
N GLU A 337 -25.45 -5.56 -14.98
CA GLU A 337 -24.18 -6.14 -14.55
C GLU A 337 -23.13 -5.05 -14.39
N ILE A 338 -22.49 -5.03 -13.22
CA ILE A 338 -21.29 -4.23 -12.96
C ILE A 338 -20.12 -5.19 -12.71
N THR A 339 -19.20 -5.25 -13.66
CA THR A 339 -17.87 -5.83 -13.43
C THR A 339 -17.08 -4.86 -12.55
N VAL A 340 -16.82 -5.29 -11.33
CA VAL A 340 -16.16 -4.56 -10.26
C VAL A 340 -14.68 -4.47 -10.57
N LYS A 341 -14.16 -3.24 -10.39
CA LYS A 341 -12.75 -2.96 -10.60
C LYS A 341 -11.90 -3.67 -9.54
N SER A 342 -10.74 -4.18 -9.93
CA SER A 342 -9.82 -4.82 -8.99
C SER A 342 -9.42 -3.83 -7.87
N CYS A 343 -9.39 -4.35 -6.65
CA CYS A 343 -8.90 -3.61 -5.49
C CYS A 343 -7.37 -3.64 -5.35
N ALA A 344 -6.69 -4.47 -6.17
CA ALA A 344 -5.25 -4.67 -6.16
C ALA A 344 -4.50 -3.63 -7.00
N MET A 345 -3.24 -3.38 -6.63
CA MET A 345 -2.39 -2.39 -7.33
C MET A 345 -1.57 -2.97 -8.49
N ASN A 346 -1.55 -4.30 -8.64
CA ASN A 346 -0.71 -5.06 -9.57
C ASN A 346 -1.48 -5.60 -10.78
N MET A 347 -2.73 -5.15 -11.01
CA MET A 347 -3.66 -5.73 -11.99
C MET A 347 -3.87 -4.95 -13.28
N GLY A 348 -2.84 -4.21 -13.71
CA GLY A 348 -2.82 -3.56 -15.02
C GLY A 348 -3.71 -2.32 -15.16
N ILE A 349 -4.45 -1.96 -14.11
CA ILE A 349 -5.27 -0.73 -14.02
C ILE A 349 -4.54 0.38 -13.25
N ASN A 350 -4.81 1.64 -13.57
CA ASN A 350 -4.14 2.78 -12.92
C ASN A 350 -4.83 3.21 -11.62
N ARG A 351 -6.13 2.92 -11.46
CA ARG A 351 -6.96 3.43 -10.36
C ARG A 351 -7.75 2.29 -9.70
N PRO A 352 -7.14 1.47 -8.83
CA PRO A 352 -7.87 0.42 -8.10
C PRO A 352 -9.07 0.99 -7.36
N ALA A 353 -10.13 0.20 -7.19
CA ALA A 353 -11.36 0.63 -6.54
C ALA A 353 -12.07 -0.56 -5.88
N ILE A 354 -13.11 -0.26 -5.12
CA ILE A 354 -14.11 -1.22 -4.64
C ILE A 354 -15.49 -0.72 -5.03
N GLN A 355 -16.45 -1.62 -5.15
CA GLN A 355 -17.85 -1.24 -5.36
C GLN A 355 -18.55 -1.17 -4.01
N LEU A 356 -19.19 -0.03 -3.72
CA LEU A 356 -20.02 0.15 -2.53
C LEU A 356 -21.48 -0.01 -2.93
N LEU A 357 -22.23 -0.73 -2.11
CA LEU A 357 -23.65 -1.00 -2.32
C LEU A 357 -24.41 -0.66 -1.04
N SER A 358 -25.41 0.20 -1.17
CA SER A 358 -26.32 0.60 -0.11
C SER A 358 -27.69 0.00 -0.40
N LEU A 359 -28.24 -0.73 0.55
CA LEU A 359 -29.47 -1.48 0.42
C LEU A 359 -30.52 -0.90 1.36
N TYR A 360 -31.70 -0.64 0.84
CA TYR A 360 -32.84 -0.22 1.63
C TYR A 360 -34.10 -0.83 1.03
N ASN A 361 -34.63 -1.84 1.70
CA ASN A 361 -35.86 -2.51 1.28
C ASN A 361 -36.87 -2.56 2.46
N PRO A 362 -37.76 -1.56 2.55
CA PRO A 362 -38.68 -1.41 3.66
C PRO A 362 -39.92 -2.32 3.57
N SER A 363 -39.96 -3.34 2.70
CA SER A 363 -41.15 -4.19 2.50
C SER A 363 -41.67 -4.87 3.79
N ASP A 364 -40.85 -4.98 4.84
CA ASP A 364 -41.28 -5.46 6.17
C ASP A 364 -41.94 -4.38 7.04
N LEU A 365 -41.82 -3.11 6.65
CA LEU A 365 -42.36 -1.93 7.31
C LEU A 365 -43.54 -1.38 6.50
N LYS A 366 -44.70 -2.04 6.62
CA LYS A 366 -46.02 -1.56 6.10
C LYS A 366 -46.47 -0.18 6.63
N THR A 367 -45.60 0.57 7.31
CA THR A 367 -45.94 1.81 8.04
C THR A 367 -45.19 3.05 7.56
N VAL A 368 -44.32 2.96 6.56
CA VAL A 368 -43.68 4.15 5.99
C VAL A 368 -44.22 4.36 4.58
N ASN A 369 -45.07 5.38 4.42
CA ASN A 369 -45.42 5.96 3.12
C ASN A 369 -44.15 6.56 2.50
N ALA A 370 -43.25 5.73 2.00
CA ALA A 370 -42.21 6.15 1.08
C ALA A 370 -42.92 6.36 -0.25
N GLY A 371 -43.01 7.61 -0.73
CA GLY A 371 -43.75 7.93 -1.96
C GLY A 371 -43.34 7.04 -3.15
N GLU A 372 -44.22 6.94 -4.14
CA GLU A 372 -44.18 6.02 -5.30
C GLU A 372 -42.81 5.88 -6.00
N GLU A 373 -41.94 6.90 -5.93
CA GLU A 373 -40.58 6.88 -6.50
C GLU A 373 -39.62 5.91 -5.76
N TYR A 374 -39.84 5.62 -4.48
CA TYR A 374 -39.01 4.74 -3.65
C TYR A 374 -39.52 3.30 -3.56
N GLU A 375 -40.70 3.00 -4.10
CA GLU A 375 -41.26 1.64 -4.08
C GLU A 375 -40.58 0.70 -5.10
N SER A 376 -39.81 1.21 -6.06
CA SER A 376 -39.25 0.42 -7.16
C SER A 376 -37.74 0.13 -7.10
N LYS A 377 -36.95 0.91 -6.35
CA LYS A 377 -35.48 0.78 -6.33
C LYS A 377 -34.96 0.55 -4.92
N THR A 378 -34.53 -0.66 -4.65
CA THR A 378 -34.14 -1.15 -3.31
C THR A 378 -32.63 -1.06 -3.04
N TYR A 379 -31.85 -0.64 -4.04
CA TYR A 379 -30.40 -0.50 -3.93
C TYR A 379 -29.85 0.78 -4.59
N GLN A 380 -28.70 1.24 -4.08
CA GLN A 380 -27.88 2.31 -4.67
C GLN A 380 -26.41 1.86 -4.64
N THR A 381 -25.62 2.24 -5.65
CA THR A 381 -24.24 1.75 -5.77
C THR A 381 -23.30 2.86 -6.21
N GLU A 382 -22.08 2.87 -5.68
CA GLU A 382 -21.06 3.89 -5.93
C GLU A 382 -19.66 3.25 -6.03
N LEU A 383 -18.90 3.65 -7.06
CA LEU A 383 -17.52 3.19 -7.24
C LEU A 383 -16.57 3.98 -6.34
N CYS A 384 -15.97 3.33 -5.35
CA CYS A 384 -15.03 3.96 -4.44
C CYS A 384 -13.58 3.71 -4.83
N TYR A 385 -12.92 4.74 -5.37
CA TYR A 385 -11.51 4.66 -5.74
C TYR A 385 -10.58 4.55 -4.52
N MET A 386 -9.64 3.61 -4.62
CA MET A 386 -8.50 3.50 -3.72
C MET A 386 -7.47 4.61 -3.98
N PRO A 387 -6.58 4.89 -3.02
CA PRO A 387 -5.46 5.79 -3.22
C PRO A 387 -4.61 5.38 -4.43
N ASP A 388 -4.08 6.37 -5.16
CA ASP A 388 -3.16 6.12 -6.26
C ASP A 388 -1.97 5.25 -5.79
N PRO A 389 -1.84 4.01 -6.29
CA PRO A 389 -0.85 3.07 -5.78
C PRO A 389 0.58 3.50 -6.10
N PHE A 390 0.79 4.24 -7.19
CA PHE A 390 2.13 4.63 -7.65
C PHE A 390 2.54 6.02 -7.20
N LYS A 391 1.59 6.88 -6.79
CA LYS A 391 1.91 8.26 -6.37
C LYS A 391 2.82 8.27 -5.15
N ALA A 392 2.52 7.47 -4.12
CA ALA A 392 3.36 7.40 -2.91
C ALA A 392 4.79 6.96 -3.26
N ILE A 393 4.94 5.89 -4.04
CA ILE A 393 6.23 5.37 -4.50
C ILE A 393 7.04 6.45 -5.24
N LYS A 394 6.41 7.15 -6.20
CA LYS A 394 7.06 8.25 -6.93
C LYS A 394 7.54 9.36 -5.99
N MET A 395 6.74 9.71 -4.98
CA MET A 395 7.13 10.75 -4.02
C MET A 395 8.23 10.31 -3.07
N TYR A 396 8.28 9.03 -2.69
CA TYR A 396 9.40 8.47 -1.94
C TYR A 396 10.69 8.49 -2.78
N LEU A 397 10.62 8.14 -4.07
CA LEU A 397 11.78 8.25 -4.97
C LEU A 397 12.29 9.70 -5.08
N TRP A 398 11.39 10.68 -5.20
CA TRP A 398 11.76 12.09 -5.15
C TRP A 398 12.39 12.49 -3.82
N GLY A 399 11.81 12.05 -2.70
CA GLY A 399 12.37 12.26 -1.36
C GLY A 399 13.80 11.70 -1.22
N LEU A 400 14.06 10.50 -1.77
CA LEU A 400 15.38 9.87 -1.79
C LEU A 400 16.36 10.70 -2.61
N LEU A 401 15.94 11.13 -3.81
CA LEU A 401 16.76 11.96 -4.68
C LEU A 401 17.14 13.29 -4.01
N PHE A 402 16.17 14.00 -3.43
CA PHE A 402 16.44 15.26 -2.72
C PHE A 402 17.36 15.06 -1.51
N SER A 403 17.15 13.97 -0.76
CA SER A 403 18.02 13.62 0.37
C SER A 403 19.46 13.32 -0.07
N ALA A 404 19.62 12.60 -1.18
CA ALA A 404 20.92 12.29 -1.76
C ALA A 404 21.62 13.56 -2.25
N ILE A 405 20.94 14.40 -3.03
CA ILE A 405 21.47 15.70 -3.50
C ILE A 405 21.87 16.57 -2.31
N PHE A 406 21.07 16.62 -1.26
CA PHE A 406 21.36 17.41 -0.06
C PHE A 406 22.64 16.94 0.63
N ILE A 407 22.81 15.63 0.87
CA ILE A 407 24.04 15.09 1.49
C ILE A 407 25.25 15.30 0.57
N LEU A 408 25.09 15.11 -0.74
CA LEU A 408 26.15 15.34 -1.72
C LEU A 408 26.60 16.81 -1.71
N TYR A 409 25.66 17.75 -1.71
CA TYR A 409 25.95 19.18 -1.64
C TYR A 409 26.63 19.56 -0.32
N MET A 410 26.10 19.07 0.80
CA MET A 410 26.68 19.24 2.14
C MET A 410 28.13 18.75 2.21
N HIS A 411 28.45 17.62 1.57
CA HIS A 411 29.75 16.99 1.68
C HIS A 411 30.79 17.51 0.67
N PHE A 412 30.41 17.63 -0.61
CA PHE A 412 31.34 17.97 -1.68
C PHE A 412 31.53 19.49 -1.84
N PHE A 413 30.58 20.30 -1.37
CA PHE A 413 30.63 21.76 -1.46
C PHE A 413 30.44 22.46 -0.10
N PRO A 414 31.20 22.10 0.95
CA PRO A 414 30.93 22.54 2.33
C PRO A 414 31.03 24.05 2.51
N LYS A 415 31.94 24.75 1.82
CA LYS A 415 32.03 26.22 1.86
C LYS A 415 30.78 26.89 1.31
N SER A 416 30.27 26.41 0.18
CA SER A 416 29.04 26.93 -0.43
C SER A 416 27.83 26.61 0.45
N PHE A 417 27.76 25.36 0.94
CA PHE A 417 26.71 24.90 1.84
C PHE A 417 26.66 25.72 3.14
N ASN A 418 27.81 26.00 3.75
CA ASN A 418 27.91 26.83 4.95
C ASN A 418 27.42 28.26 4.69
N ASN A 419 27.80 28.86 3.57
CA ASN A 419 27.42 30.23 3.22
C ASN A 419 25.92 30.39 2.89
N HIS A 420 25.27 29.37 2.35
CA HIS A 420 23.86 29.46 1.95
C HIS A 420 22.93 28.75 2.93
N VAL A 421 23.15 27.45 3.15
CA VAL A 421 22.24 26.58 3.91
C VAL A 421 22.44 26.76 5.40
N ALA A 422 23.68 26.67 5.90
CA ALA A 422 23.92 26.73 7.35
C ALA A 422 23.52 28.10 7.94
N ILE A 423 23.80 29.20 7.24
CA ILE A 423 23.36 30.55 7.66
C ILE A 423 21.85 30.69 7.64
N THR A 424 21.17 30.18 6.60
CA THR A 424 19.71 30.25 6.49
C THR A 424 19.05 29.41 7.58
N MET A 425 19.54 28.20 7.83
CA MET A 425 19.00 27.35 8.90
C MET A 425 19.29 27.93 10.28
N ASN A 426 20.45 28.56 10.49
CA ASN A 426 20.71 29.28 11.74
C ASN A 426 19.72 30.43 11.96
N ARG A 427 19.32 31.16 10.90
CA ARG A 427 18.31 32.23 10.99
C ARG A 427 16.90 31.69 11.25
N VAL A 428 16.51 30.59 10.59
CA VAL A 428 15.16 30.01 10.70
C VAL A 428 14.93 29.30 12.03
N PHE A 429 15.92 28.56 12.52
CA PHE A 429 15.76 27.68 13.70
C PHE A 429 16.35 28.25 15.00
N SER A 430 17.05 29.38 14.96
CA SER A 430 17.40 30.09 16.20
C SER A 430 16.28 31.05 16.55
N ARG A 431 15.70 30.93 17.75
CA ARG A 431 14.82 31.97 18.29
C ARG A 431 15.58 33.29 18.38
N PRO A 432 14.92 34.44 18.22
CA PRO A 432 15.49 35.74 18.56
C PRO A 432 15.54 35.88 20.09
N ASP A 433 16.24 34.98 20.79
CA ASP A 433 16.40 35.07 22.24
C ASP A 433 17.70 35.80 22.54
N ASN A 434 17.52 36.98 23.15
CA ASN A 434 18.50 37.91 23.70
C ASN A 434 19.30 38.68 22.64
N VAL A 435 18.73 39.82 22.24
CA VAL A 435 19.49 41.05 22.06
C VAL A 435 20.21 41.32 23.40
N ALA A 436 21.33 40.62 23.63
CA ALA A 436 22.35 41.18 24.49
C ALA A 436 22.71 42.50 23.80
N SER A 437 22.50 43.58 24.54
CA SER A 437 22.86 44.95 24.19
C SER A 437 24.36 45.03 23.90
N ASP A 438 24.75 44.68 22.67
CA ASP A 438 26.05 45.03 22.13
C ASP A 438 25.99 46.53 21.81
N LEU A 439 26.53 47.33 22.74
CA LEU A 439 26.83 48.75 22.54
C LEU A 439 27.50 48.96 21.16
N PRO A 440 27.17 50.03 20.42
CA PRO A 440 27.70 50.24 19.08
C PRO A 440 29.22 50.47 19.16
N LEU A 441 29.98 49.52 18.61
CA LEU A 441 31.42 49.67 18.39
C LEU A 441 31.68 50.66 17.25
N PRO A 442 32.76 51.47 17.33
CA PRO A 442 33.01 52.56 16.40
C PRO A 442 33.28 52.07 14.98
N THR A 443 32.76 52.85 14.03
CA THR A 443 32.77 52.65 12.58
C THR A 443 34.15 52.85 11.96
N SER A 444 35.08 51.94 12.21
CA SER A 444 36.32 51.87 11.41
C SER A 444 37.02 50.51 11.40
N VAL A 445 36.36 49.42 11.81
CA VAL A 445 36.90 48.06 11.66
C VAL A 445 36.05 47.28 10.66
N SER A 446 36.37 47.52 9.38
CA SER A 446 36.63 46.49 8.37
C SER A 446 35.58 45.37 8.24
N LYS A 447 34.99 45.30 7.04
CA LYS A 447 34.26 44.16 6.44
C LYS A 447 34.89 42.76 6.65
N SER A 448 36.10 42.66 7.22
CA SER A 448 36.75 41.40 7.60
C SER A 448 36.22 40.75 8.89
N LYS A 449 35.64 41.49 9.85
CA LYS A 449 35.09 40.90 11.09
C LYS A 449 33.72 40.23 10.90
N SER A 450 32.89 40.71 9.97
CA SER A 450 31.62 40.06 9.59
C SER A 450 31.85 38.62 9.09
N ARG A 451 32.93 38.39 8.33
CA ARG A 451 33.33 37.05 7.86
C ARG A 451 33.87 36.13 8.97
N LYS A 452 34.41 36.67 10.07
CA LYS A 452 34.93 35.88 11.21
C LYS A 452 33.85 35.47 12.21
N SER A 453 32.67 36.12 12.22
CA SER A 453 31.51 35.69 13.02
C SER A 453 30.81 34.44 12.41
N LEU A 454 30.99 34.21 11.11
CA LEU A 454 30.38 33.10 10.36
C LEU A 454 30.85 31.68 10.78
N THR A 455 31.96 31.55 11.51
CA THR A 455 32.56 30.25 11.86
C THR A 455 31.91 29.55 13.07
N HIS A 456 30.93 30.18 13.73
CA HIS A 456 30.29 29.64 14.94
C HIS A 456 28.79 29.39 14.80
N THR A 457 28.27 29.12 13.59
CA THR A 457 26.89 28.62 13.50
C THR A 457 26.81 27.17 13.98
N LYS A 458 25.77 26.84 14.73
CA LYS A 458 25.49 25.45 15.18
C LYS A 458 25.28 24.48 14.00
N TYR A 459 25.06 25.02 12.81
CA TYR A 459 24.81 24.31 11.56
C TYR A 459 26.07 24.17 10.68
N ALA A 460 27.19 24.81 11.01
CA ALA A 460 28.39 24.74 10.19
C ALA A 460 28.96 23.31 10.05
N VAL A 461 29.25 22.95 8.80
CA VAL A 461 29.85 21.68 8.37
C VAL A 461 31.36 21.87 8.20
N ASN A 462 32.15 20.84 8.50
CA ASN A 462 33.60 20.89 8.36
C ASN A 462 33.99 21.08 6.88
N ASP A 463 34.91 22.00 6.60
CA ASP A 463 35.38 22.29 5.24
C ASP A 463 36.19 21.15 4.59
N THR A 464 36.61 20.15 5.37
CA THR A 464 37.42 19.03 4.88
C THR A 464 36.54 17.94 4.28
N ARG A 465 36.75 17.64 3.00
CA ARG A 465 36.17 16.50 2.30
C ARG A 465 36.76 15.19 2.83
N SER A 466 35.90 14.22 3.12
CA SER A 466 36.31 12.91 3.63
C SER A 466 35.27 11.87 3.26
N VAL A 467 35.62 10.94 2.37
CA VAL A 467 34.70 9.89 1.92
C VAL A 467 34.15 9.08 3.09
N LYS A 468 34.99 8.80 4.11
CA LYS A 468 34.55 8.13 5.35
C LYS A 468 33.48 8.94 6.09
N GLN A 469 33.58 10.27 6.08
CA GLN A 469 32.60 11.16 6.71
C GLN A 469 31.29 11.23 5.92
N PHE A 470 31.36 11.21 4.60
CA PHE A 470 30.19 11.11 3.72
C PHE A 470 29.44 9.81 4.00
N LEU A 471 30.13 8.68 3.87
CA LEU A 471 29.55 7.35 4.09
C LEU A 471 28.90 7.25 5.48
N ALA A 472 29.57 7.73 6.53
CA ALA A 472 29.00 7.69 7.88
C ALA A 472 27.69 8.50 8.02
N ASN A 473 27.59 9.70 7.42
CA ASN A 473 26.35 10.48 7.47
C ASN A 473 25.27 9.91 6.55
N ALA A 474 25.64 9.41 5.37
CA ALA A 474 24.71 8.77 4.42
C ALA A 474 24.10 7.51 5.04
N THR A 475 24.92 6.61 5.58
CA THR A 475 24.46 5.40 6.29
C THR A 475 23.55 5.74 7.46
N MET A 476 23.92 6.73 8.28
CA MET A 476 23.09 7.13 9.41
C MET A 476 21.73 7.70 8.96
N LEU A 477 21.71 8.50 7.89
CA LEU A 477 20.46 8.99 7.32
C LEU A 477 19.62 7.83 6.79
N THR A 478 20.22 6.90 6.03
CA THR A 478 19.52 5.74 5.48
C THR A 478 18.89 4.91 6.60
N ILE A 479 19.63 4.57 7.66
CA ILE A 479 19.10 3.84 8.82
C ILE A 479 17.93 4.61 9.45
N SER A 480 18.07 5.92 9.62
CA SER A 480 17.03 6.76 10.21
C SER A 480 15.75 6.77 9.37
N VAL A 481 15.86 6.90 8.04
CA VAL A 481 14.69 6.88 7.13
C VAL A 481 14.07 5.48 7.06
N MET A 482 14.89 4.43 6.99
CA MET A 482 14.42 3.05 6.98
C MET A 482 13.65 2.69 8.26
N SER A 483 14.04 3.24 9.41
CA SER A 483 13.28 3.03 10.66
C SER A 483 11.83 3.52 10.58
N ILE A 484 11.57 4.59 9.81
CA ILE A 484 10.20 5.09 9.59
C ILE A 484 9.42 4.10 8.73
N PHE A 485 10.01 3.62 7.63
CA PHE A 485 9.38 2.61 6.78
C PHE A 485 9.08 1.32 7.56
N ILE A 486 10.03 0.84 8.35
CA ILE A 486 9.82 -0.35 9.20
C ILE A 486 8.64 -0.13 10.14
N TYR A 487 8.57 1.00 10.83
CA TYR A 487 7.44 1.32 11.71
C TYR A 487 6.09 1.31 10.97
N PHE A 488 6.01 2.00 9.83
CA PHE A 488 4.76 2.06 9.05
C PHE A 488 4.38 0.71 8.43
N TYR A 489 5.34 -0.15 8.10
CA TYR A 489 5.07 -1.43 7.45
C TYR A 489 4.85 -2.59 8.44
N THR A 490 5.16 -2.39 9.73
CA THR A 490 5.03 -3.43 10.77
C THR A 490 4.00 -3.09 11.85
N VAL A 491 3.79 -1.81 12.16
CA VAL A 491 2.95 -1.36 13.29
C VAL A 491 1.67 -0.67 12.83
N VAL A 492 1.77 0.21 11.83
CA VAL A 492 0.65 1.06 11.36
C VAL A 492 -0.16 0.33 10.30
#